data_AF-A0A3Q9RLE4-F1
#
_entry.id   AF-A0A3Q9RLE4-F1
#
_cell.length_a   1.000
_cell.length_b   1.000
_cell.length_c   1.000
_cell.angle_alpha   90.00
_cell.angle_beta   90.00
_cell.angle_gamma   90.00
#
_symmetry.space_group_name_H-M   'P 1'
#
loop_
_entity.id
_entity.type
_entity.pdbx_description
1 polymer ?
#
loop_
_entity_poly.entity_id
_entity_poly.type
_entity_poly.pdbx_seq_one_letter_code
_entity_poly.pdbx_strand_id
1 'polypeptide(L)'
;MSQLTIGEEQLCWKNWIDCRDPQAGNTLVEKYLPLVSYHVQRISVNLPKNVSRDDIRSLGMMGLFDALERFDPERDFKFDTYASFRVRGAILDGLRKEDWLPRSAREKSKKIEATIEKLEQKLMRNVTPAEVAAELNISENDVYAALNENFFANVLSIDEHPQDQEEKESASFHIKDEHARLPEEYLLQEELYVELSRMIETLNAKEQLVLQLFYKEELTLTEIGQVMGLSTSRISQIHSRSIYKLRNVMQGVKHE
;
A
#
# COMPACT_ATOMS: atom_id res chain seq x y z
N MET A 1 -2.38 -0.53 30.80
CA MET A 1 -3.04 0.24 29.74
C MET A 1 -4.35 -0.46 29.46
N SER A 2 -5.46 0.22 29.76
CA SER A 2 -6.82 -0.35 29.65
C SER A 2 -7.09 -0.70 28.18
N GLN A 3 -7.08 -1.99 27.85
CA GLN A 3 -7.65 -2.43 26.58
C GLN A 3 -9.16 -2.35 26.76
N LEU A 4 -9.76 -1.26 26.26
CA LEU A 4 -11.21 -1.14 26.14
C LEU A 4 -11.74 -2.40 25.44
N THR A 5 -12.71 -3.06 26.07
CA THR A 5 -13.40 -4.16 25.41
C THR A 5 -14.17 -3.64 24.20
N ILE A 6 -14.38 -4.49 23.18
CA ILE A 6 -15.05 -4.10 21.93
C ILE A 6 -16.43 -3.46 22.19
N GLY A 7 -17.14 -3.91 23.23
CA GLY A 7 -18.44 -3.35 23.62
C GLY A 7 -18.35 -1.96 24.27
N GLU A 8 -17.32 -1.71 25.09
CA GLU A 8 -17.11 -0.39 25.71
C GLU A 8 -16.71 0.66 24.66
N GLU A 9 -15.91 0.27 23.67
CA GLU A 9 -15.57 1.12 22.55
C GLU A 9 -16.80 1.54 21.74
N GLN A 10 -17.69 0.60 21.41
CA GLN A 10 -18.92 0.91 20.69
C GLN A 10 -19.82 1.88 21.46
N LEU A 11 -19.86 1.73 22.80
CA LEU A 11 -20.60 2.65 23.66
C LEU A 11 -19.99 4.05 23.68
N CYS A 12 -18.66 4.16 23.76
CA CYS A 12 -17.96 5.43 23.66
C CYS A 12 -18.20 6.12 22.31
N TRP A 13 -18.14 5.37 21.20
CA TRP A 13 -18.45 5.89 19.87
C TRP A 13 -19.89 6.40 19.75
N LYS A 14 -20.85 5.63 20.28
CA LYS A 14 -22.25 6.03 20.30
C LYS A 14 -22.47 7.33 21.09
N ASN A 15 -21.92 7.41 22.30
CA ASN A 15 -22.04 8.60 23.15
C ASN A 15 -21.35 9.83 22.53
N TRP A 16 -20.23 9.61 21.83
CA TRP A 16 -19.52 10.67 21.12
C TRP A 16 -20.31 11.22 19.92
N ILE A 17 -21.01 10.36 19.18
CA ILE A 17 -21.80 10.76 18.00
C ILE A 17 -23.12 11.39 18.39
N ASP A 18 -23.85 10.79 19.32
CA ASP A 18 -25.19 11.22 19.70
C ASP A 18 -25.17 12.52 20.52
N CYS A 19 -24.22 12.64 21.45
CA CYS A 19 -24.25 13.68 22.47
C CYS A 19 -22.96 14.52 22.56
N ARG A 20 -21.93 14.19 21.77
CA ARG A 20 -20.58 14.80 21.87
C ARG A 20 -20.08 14.84 23.33
N ASP A 21 -20.28 13.73 24.05
CA ASP A 21 -19.88 13.62 25.46
C ASP A 21 -18.35 13.79 25.61
N PRO A 22 -17.88 14.79 26.37
CA PRO A 22 -16.46 15.02 26.59
C PRO A 22 -15.72 13.82 27.20
N GLN A 23 -16.37 13.02 28.05
CA GLN A 23 -15.75 11.85 28.69
C GLN A 23 -15.51 10.72 27.67
N ALA A 24 -16.50 10.48 26.81
CA ALA A 24 -16.36 9.54 25.71
C ALA A 24 -15.27 9.97 24.72
N GLY A 25 -15.22 11.26 24.36
CA GLY A 25 -14.17 11.84 23.52
C GLY A 25 -12.77 11.65 24.09
N ASN A 26 -12.58 11.98 25.38
CA ASN A 26 -11.28 11.80 26.06
C ASN A 26 -10.84 10.33 26.04
N THR A 27 -11.77 9.41 26.29
CA THR A 27 -11.48 7.96 26.30
C THR A 27 -11.07 7.47 24.91
N LEU A 28 -11.73 7.95 23.85
CA LEU A 28 -11.37 7.63 22.46
C LEU A 28 -10.00 8.23 22.09
N VAL A 29 -9.73 9.49 22.45
CA VAL A 29 -8.42 10.13 22.23
C VAL A 29 -7.31 9.34 22.92
N GLU A 30 -7.49 8.98 24.20
CA GLU A 30 -6.50 8.20 24.95
C GLU A 30 -6.21 6.84 24.29
N LYS A 31 -7.25 6.17 23.79
CA LYS A 31 -7.11 4.89 23.08
C LYS A 31 -6.24 5.03 21.82
N TYR A 32 -6.46 6.08 21.03
CA TYR A 32 -5.77 6.27 19.74
C TYR A 32 -4.51 7.14 19.86
N LEU A 33 -4.16 7.62 21.05
CA LEU A 33 -2.93 8.37 21.32
C LEU A 33 -1.64 7.65 20.86
N PRO A 34 -1.51 6.30 21.00
CA PRO A 34 -0.34 5.58 20.49
C PRO A 34 -0.16 5.72 18.97
N LEU A 35 -1.25 5.89 18.21
CA LEU A 35 -1.19 6.10 16.75
C LEU A 35 -0.50 7.43 16.43
N VAL A 36 -0.84 8.49 17.15
CA VAL A 36 -0.17 9.79 17.04
C VAL A 36 1.30 9.66 17.39
N SER A 37 1.61 8.99 18.49
CA SER A 37 3.00 8.77 18.93
C SER A 37 3.82 8.03 17.89
N TYR A 38 3.24 7.00 17.25
CA TYR A 38 3.86 6.25 16.15
C TYR A 38 4.20 7.15 14.95
N HIS A 39 3.26 7.97 14.50
CA HIS A 39 3.48 8.87 13.36
C HIS A 39 4.48 9.98 13.69
N VAL A 40 4.36 10.60 14.87
CA VAL A 40 5.32 11.62 15.37
C VAL A 40 6.72 11.04 15.39
N GLN A 41 6.92 9.83 15.93
CA GLN A 41 8.24 9.20 15.99
C GLN A 41 8.82 8.95 14.60
N ARG A 42 8.04 8.39 13.67
CA ARG A 42 8.52 8.11 12.31
C ARG A 42 8.86 9.38 11.53
N ILE A 43 8.03 10.41 11.64
CA ILE A 43 8.24 11.67 10.92
C ILE A 43 9.45 12.39 11.52
N SER A 44 9.54 12.50 12.85
CA SER A 44 10.62 13.22 13.53
C SER A 44 12.04 12.68 13.28
N VAL A 45 12.20 11.43 12.84
CA VAL A 45 13.53 10.85 12.52
C VAL A 45 14.16 11.54 11.31
N ASN A 46 13.34 12.01 10.37
CA ASN A 46 13.79 12.59 9.12
C ASN A 46 13.72 14.12 9.10
N LEU A 47 13.43 14.75 10.25
CA LEU A 47 13.39 16.20 10.38
C LEU A 47 14.67 16.75 11.02
N PRO A 48 15.11 17.96 10.62
CA PRO A 48 16.22 18.66 11.23
C PRO A 48 15.92 19.02 12.69
N LYS A 49 16.98 19.16 13.49
CA LYS A 49 16.91 19.34 14.95
C LYS A 49 16.24 20.65 15.39
N ASN A 50 16.00 21.57 14.46
CA ASN A 50 15.30 22.84 14.71
C ASN A 50 13.78 22.65 14.86
N VAL A 51 13.21 21.53 14.42
CA VAL A 51 11.77 21.26 14.58
C VAL A 51 11.51 20.56 15.92
N SER A 52 10.65 21.16 16.73
CA SER A 52 10.27 20.60 18.03
C SER A 52 9.37 19.38 17.88
N ARG A 53 9.69 18.31 18.60
CA ARG A 53 8.81 17.13 18.68
C ARG A 53 7.47 17.43 19.32
N ASP A 54 7.41 18.41 20.22
CA ASP A 54 6.18 18.79 20.89
C ASP A 54 5.22 19.51 19.92
N ASP A 55 5.76 20.25 18.94
CA ASP A 55 4.96 20.92 17.91
C ASP A 55 4.37 19.88 16.95
N ILE A 56 5.19 18.91 16.52
CA ILE A 56 4.75 17.77 15.69
C ILE A 56 3.66 16.97 16.42
N ARG A 57 3.83 16.72 17.73
CA ARG A 57 2.81 16.04 18.54
C ARG A 57 1.51 16.84 18.59
N SER A 58 1.59 18.15 18.73
CA SER A 58 0.42 19.03 18.78
C SER A 58 -0.34 19.00 17.45
N LEU A 59 0.36 19.05 16.32
CA LEU A 59 -0.22 18.91 14.98
C LEU A 59 -0.89 17.53 14.79
N GLY A 60 -0.21 16.46 15.23
CA GLY A 60 -0.77 15.11 15.18
C GLY A 60 -2.02 14.94 16.04
N MET A 61 -2.06 15.58 17.22
CA MET A 61 -3.23 15.60 18.09
C MET A 61 -4.42 16.33 17.44
N MET A 62 -4.17 17.47 16.80
CA MET A 62 -5.20 18.19 16.04
C MET A 62 -5.76 17.32 14.91
N GLY A 63 -4.90 16.58 14.20
CA GLY A 63 -5.32 15.64 13.18
C GLY A 63 -6.15 14.47 13.71
N LEU A 64 -5.82 13.95 14.90
CA LEU A 64 -6.61 12.90 15.56
C LEU A 64 -7.99 13.42 15.98
N PHE A 65 -8.04 14.63 16.53
CA PHE A 65 -9.29 15.25 16.95
C PHE A 65 -10.22 15.50 15.75
N ASP A 66 -9.71 16.07 14.66
CA ASP A 66 -10.49 16.27 13.43
C ASP A 66 -10.92 14.92 12.80
N ALA A 67 -10.10 13.87 12.94
CA ALA A 67 -10.50 12.52 12.55
C ALA A 67 -11.69 12.01 13.40
N LEU A 68 -11.66 12.21 14.72
CA LEU A 68 -12.75 11.83 15.62
C LEU A 68 -14.05 12.60 15.33
N GLU A 69 -13.96 13.86 14.91
CA GLU A 69 -15.14 14.66 14.59
C GLU A 69 -15.84 14.19 13.30
N ARG A 70 -15.04 13.82 12.29
CA ARG A 70 -15.51 13.52 10.93
C ARG A 70 -15.72 12.05 10.64
N PHE A 71 -15.26 11.15 11.52
CA PHE A 71 -15.40 9.72 11.30
C PHE A 71 -16.86 9.27 11.46
N ASP A 72 -17.24 8.37 10.57
CA ASP A 72 -18.56 7.77 10.51
C ASP A 72 -18.42 6.25 10.75
N PRO A 73 -18.81 5.75 11.94
CA PRO A 73 -18.70 4.32 12.26
C PRO A 73 -19.65 3.41 11.49
N GLU A 74 -20.63 3.96 10.76
CA GLU A 74 -21.48 3.14 9.89
C GLU A 74 -20.74 2.68 8.63
N ARG A 75 -19.58 3.27 8.33
CA ARG A 75 -18.74 2.87 7.21
C ARG A 75 -17.91 1.63 7.57
N ASP A 76 -17.75 0.74 6.60
CA ASP A 76 -17.15 -0.60 6.77
C ASP A 76 -15.60 -0.59 6.89
N PHE A 77 -15.01 0.47 7.46
CA PHE A 77 -13.56 0.58 7.67
C PHE A 77 -13.20 1.00 9.09
N LYS A 78 -12.06 0.51 9.56
CA LYS A 78 -11.56 0.76 10.93
C LYS A 78 -11.13 2.22 11.10
N PHE A 79 -11.45 2.80 12.25
CA PHE A 79 -11.02 4.16 12.60
C PHE A 79 -9.50 4.32 12.55
N ASP A 80 -8.74 3.32 13.00
CA ASP A 80 -7.27 3.33 13.00
C ASP A 80 -6.68 3.66 11.63
N THR A 81 -7.23 3.07 10.57
CA THR A 81 -6.77 3.29 9.19
C THR A 81 -7.06 4.73 8.76
N TYR A 82 -8.27 5.22 9.03
CA TYR A 82 -8.68 6.58 8.69
C TYR A 82 -7.89 7.64 9.46
N ALA A 83 -7.80 7.49 10.79
CA ALA A 83 -7.08 8.38 11.67
C ALA A 83 -5.58 8.44 11.33
N SER A 84 -4.98 7.33 10.89
CA SER A 84 -3.57 7.28 10.47
C SER A 84 -3.29 8.26 9.32
N PHE A 85 -4.16 8.31 8.30
CA PHE A 85 -4.03 9.25 7.20
C PHE A 85 -4.26 10.70 7.65
N ARG A 86 -5.26 10.95 8.49
CA ARG A 86 -5.58 12.31 9.00
C ARG A 86 -4.46 12.88 9.88
N VAL A 87 -3.97 12.09 10.82
CA VAL A 87 -2.86 12.46 11.72
C VAL A 87 -1.60 12.76 10.92
N ARG A 88 -1.24 11.88 9.97
CA ARG A 88 -0.08 12.10 9.10
C ARG A 88 -0.25 13.37 8.25
N GLY A 89 -1.42 13.56 7.65
CA GLY A 89 -1.72 14.76 6.84
C GLY A 89 -1.60 16.05 7.66
N ALA A 90 -2.21 16.09 8.84
CA ALA A 90 -2.16 17.24 9.72
C ALA A 90 -0.74 17.63 10.14
N ILE A 91 0.12 16.64 10.41
CA ILE A 91 1.54 16.87 10.71
C ILE A 91 2.25 17.48 9.48
N LEU A 92 2.08 16.90 8.29
CA LEU A 92 2.74 17.38 7.08
C LEU A 92 2.26 18.78 6.69
N ASP A 93 0.96 19.04 6.76
CA ASP A 93 0.37 20.35 6.46
C ASP A 93 0.80 21.42 7.45
N GLY A 94 0.90 21.08 8.73
CA GLY A 94 1.44 21.98 9.75
C GLY A 94 2.91 22.32 9.52
N LEU A 95 3.73 21.31 9.19
CA LEU A 95 5.14 21.54 8.84
C LEU A 95 5.29 22.42 7.60
N ARG A 96 4.46 22.23 6.57
CA ARG A 96 4.44 23.09 5.37
C ARG A 96 4.13 24.54 5.70
N LYS A 97 3.15 24.80 6.58
CA LYS A 97 2.76 26.17 6.99
C LYS A 97 3.87 26.91 7.74
N GLU A 98 4.68 26.18 8.51
CA GLU A 98 5.79 26.73 9.29
C GLU A 98 7.08 26.92 8.46
N ASP A 99 7.04 26.67 7.14
CA ASP A 99 8.17 26.79 6.20
C ASP A 99 9.47 26.21 6.78
N TRP A 100 9.36 24.97 7.28
CA TRP A 100 10.37 24.31 8.12
C TRP A 100 11.74 24.06 7.46
N LEU A 101 11.85 24.23 6.13
CA LEU A 101 13.10 24.04 5.39
C LEU A 101 13.89 25.36 5.28
N PRO A 102 15.04 25.49 5.97
CA PRO A 102 15.85 26.70 5.89
C PRO A 102 16.29 27.00 4.46
N ARG A 103 16.44 28.29 4.11
CA ARG A 103 16.92 28.72 2.78
C ARG A 103 18.24 28.05 2.38
N SER A 104 19.17 27.89 3.32
CA SER A 104 20.45 27.20 3.10
C SER A 104 20.30 25.72 2.76
N ALA A 105 19.29 25.03 3.31
CA ALA A 105 18.99 23.65 2.98
C ALA A 105 18.38 23.53 1.57
N ARG A 106 17.53 24.48 1.17
CA ARG A 106 17.00 24.58 -0.21
C ARG A 106 18.13 24.83 -1.22
N GLU A 107 19.03 25.76 -0.92
CA GLU A 107 20.20 26.04 -1.76
C GLU A 107 21.12 24.82 -1.89
N LYS A 108 21.37 24.10 -0.78
CA LYS A 108 22.15 22.85 -0.78
C LYS A 108 21.48 21.78 -1.65
N SER A 109 20.18 21.59 -1.52
CA SER A 109 19.40 20.62 -2.31
C SER A 109 19.43 20.94 -3.81
N LYS A 110 19.20 22.21 -4.17
CA LYS A 110 19.26 22.68 -5.56
C LYS A 110 20.66 22.50 -6.18
N LYS A 111 21.71 22.69 -5.37
CA LYS A 111 23.10 22.46 -5.80
C LYS A 111 23.39 20.97 -6.04
N ILE A 112 22.80 20.09 -5.23
CA ILE A 112 22.89 18.63 -5.39
C ILE A 112 22.16 18.19 -6.66
N GLU A 113 20.92 18.63 -6.88
CA GLU A 113 20.16 18.34 -8.11
C GLU A 113 20.91 18.81 -9.36
N ALA A 114 21.40 20.05 -9.37
CA ALA A 114 22.17 20.57 -10.50
C ALA A 114 23.48 19.81 -10.74
N THR A 115 24.02 19.13 -9.72
CA THR A 115 25.22 18.30 -9.87
C THR A 115 24.86 16.91 -10.39
N ILE A 116 23.74 16.33 -9.94
CA ILE A 116 23.19 15.09 -10.48
C ILE A 116 22.95 15.24 -11.99
N GLU A 117 22.24 16.28 -12.41
CA GLU A 117 21.96 16.54 -13.84
C GLU A 117 23.26 16.66 -14.66
N LYS A 118 24.26 17.40 -14.16
CA LYS A 118 25.55 17.54 -14.84
C LYS A 118 26.30 16.22 -14.97
N LEU A 119 26.29 15.40 -13.92
CA LEU A 119 26.96 14.11 -13.91
C LEU A 119 26.22 13.10 -14.79
N GLU A 120 24.89 13.11 -14.81
CA GLU A 120 24.07 12.26 -15.67
C GLU A 120 24.28 12.60 -17.15
N GLN A 121 24.32 13.89 -17.49
CA GLN A 121 24.65 14.35 -18.84
C GLN A 121 26.07 13.95 -19.27
N LYS A 122 27.03 13.97 -18.34
CA LYS A 122 28.43 13.62 -18.64
C LYS A 122 28.65 12.12 -18.75
N LEU A 123 27.99 11.32 -17.91
CA LEU A 123 28.18 9.88 -17.79
C LEU A 123 27.18 9.08 -18.62
N MET A 124 26.12 9.72 -19.13
CA MET A 124 25.03 9.10 -19.90
C MET A 124 24.39 7.92 -19.17
N ARG A 125 24.33 8.00 -17.84
CA ARG A 125 23.69 7.02 -16.94
C ARG A 125 23.29 7.71 -15.63
N ASN A 126 22.43 7.05 -14.86
CA ASN A 126 22.10 7.46 -13.50
C ASN A 126 23.35 7.51 -12.61
N VAL A 127 23.41 8.52 -11.76
CA VAL A 127 24.56 8.82 -10.90
C VAL A 127 24.29 8.31 -9.48
N THR A 128 25.33 7.77 -8.85
CA THR A 128 25.24 7.29 -7.47
C THR A 128 25.47 8.42 -6.45
N PRO A 129 24.87 8.36 -5.25
CA PRO A 129 25.11 9.37 -4.20
C PRO A 129 26.58 9.56 -3.84
N ALA A 130 27.40 8.50 -3.93
CA ALA A 130 28.85 8.55 -3.73
C ALA A 130 29.57 9.43 -4.76
N GLU A 131 29.16 9.36 -6.03
CA GLU A 131 29.72 10.17 -7.12
C GLU A 131 29.35 11.64 -6.96
N VAL A 132 28.12 11.92 -6.53
CA VAL A 132 27.65 13.28 -6.22
C VAL A 132 28.41 13.86 -5.02
N ALA A 133 28.61 13.05 -3.98
CA ALA A 133 29.35 13.43 -2.78
C ALA A 133 30.81 13.81 -3.12
N ALA A 134 31.46 13.02 -3.97
CA ALA A 134 32.81 13.28 -4.45
C ALA A 134 32.91 14.59 -5.26
N GLU A 135 31.96 14.84 -6.17
CA GLU A 135 31.96 16.06 -6.99
C GLU A 135 31.73 17.33 -6.15
N LEU A 136 30.89 17.24 -5.11
CA LEU A 136 30.55 18.36 -4.23
C LEU A 136 31.47 18.52 -3.02
N ASN A 137 32.44 17.61 -2.82
CA ASN A 137 33.28 17.53 -1.63
C ASN A 137 32.48 17.53 -0.32
N ILE A 138 31.39 16.77 -0.28
CA ILE A 138 30.54 16.56 0.91
C ILE A 138 30.49 15.08 1.26
N SER A 139 29.97 14.75 2.45
CA SER A 139 29.79 13.35 2.83
C SER A 139 28.59 12.73 2.09
N GLU A 140 28.61 11.41 1.87
CA GLU A 140 27.44 10.70 1.33
C GLU A 140 26.21 10.89 2.22
N ASN A 141 26.40 10.90 3.55
CA ASN A 141 25.32 11.15 4.50
C ASN A 141 24.68 12.53 4.31
N ASP A 142 25.47 13.55 3.95
CA ASP A 142 24.96 14.88 3.63
C ASP A 142 24.13 14.90 2.35
N VAL A 143 24.49 14.07 1.36
CA VAL A 143 23.71 13.89 0.13
C VAL A 143 22.37 13.22 0.46
N TYR A 144 22.40 12.12 1.23
CA TYR A 144 21.16 11.45 1.67
C TYR A 144 20.27 12.36 2.52
N ALA A 145 20.85 13.15 3.42
CA ALA A 145 20.10 14.10 4.24
C ALA A 145 19.41 15.16 3.37
N ALA A 146 20.14 15.76 2.42
CA ALA A 146 19.57 16.77 1.53
C ALA A 146 18.50 16.18 0.58
N LEU A 147 18.71 14.97 0.05
CA LEU A 147 17.70 14.29 -0.78
C LEU A 147 16.44 13.96 0.02
N ASN A 148 16.57 13.51 1.27
CA ASN A 148 15.42 13.27 2.15
C ASN A 148 14.70 14.57 2.51
N GLU A 149 15.44 15.61 2.90
CA GLU A 149 14.90 16.95 3.18
C GLU A 149 14.08 17.48 1.99
N ASN A 150 14.61 17.32 0.78
CA ASN A 150 13.94 17.69 -0.46
C ASN A 150 12.71 16.80 -0.74
N PHE A 151 12.80 15.48 -0.51
CA PHE A 151 11.67 14.56 -0.65
C PHE A 151 10.51 14.90 0.29
N PHE A 152 10.80 15.32 1.53
CA PHE A 152 9.76 15.74 2.48
C PHE A 152 9.23 17.15 2.19
N ALA A 153 10.05 18.04 1.63
CA ALA A 153 9.59 19.32 1.11
C ALA A 153 8.68 19.14 -0.13
N ASN A 154 9.01 18.15 -0.97
CA ASN A 154 8.29 17.77 -2.19
C ASN A 154 7.43 16.52 -2.00
N VAL A 155 6.80 16.33 -0.83
CA VAL A 155 5.59 15.50 -0.78
C VAL A 155 4.56 16.28 -1.58
N LEU A 156 4.59 16.13 -2.90
CA LEU A 156 3.73 16.83 -3.83
C LEU A 156 2.33 16.24 -3.68
N SER A 157 1.32 17.10 -3.65
CA SER A 157 -0.03 16.62 -3.87
C SER A 157 -0.10 16.05 -5.29
N ILE A 158 -0.79 14.93 -5.48
CA ILE A 158 -1.06 14.39 -6.84
C ILE A 158 -1.85 15.41 -7.69
N ASP A 159 -2.55 16.32 -7.01
CA ASP A 159 -3.31 17.45 -7.55
C ASP A 159 -2.52 18.77 -7.58
N GLU A 160 -1.23 18.78 -7.25
CA GLU A 160 -0.42 20.01 -7.26
C GLU A 160 -0.12 20.45 -8.68
N HIS A 161 -0.68 21.59 -9.07
CA HIS A 161 -0.41 22.21 -10.37
C HIS A 161 0.75 23.20 -10.19
N PRO A 162 1.83 23.12 -11.00
CA PRO A 162 2.90 24.11 -10.94
C PRO A 162 2.32 25.49 -11.31
N GLN A 163 2.41 26.46 -10.39
CA GLN A 163 1.79 27.79 -10.56
C GLN A 163 2.52 28.70 -11.56
N ASP A 164 3.68 28.31 -12.08
CA ASP A 164 4.47 29.14 -13.00
C ASP A 164 4.87 28.35 -14.25
N GLN A 165 3.91 28.14 -15.15
CA GLN A 165 4.17 28.08 -16.60
C GLN A 165 2.83 28.06 -17.35
N GLU A 166 2.53 29.19 -17.99
CA GLU A 166 1.51 29.27 -19.03
C GLU A 166 1.80 28.20 -20.11
N GLU A 167 0.80 27.36 -20.39
CA GLU A 167 0.69 26.51 -21.59
C GLU A 167 1.54 25.23 -21.74
N LYS A 168 1.76 24.44 -20.69
CA LYS A 168 1.97 22.99 -20.90
C LYS A 168 1.03 22.19 -20.03
N GLU A 169 0.35 21.25 -20.68
CA GLU A 169 -0.62 20.30 -20.13
C GLU A 169 -0.36 20.01 -18.65
N SER A 170 -1.39 20.22 -17.84
CA SER A 170 -1.46 19.80 -16.45
C SER A 170 -0.85 18.40 -16.34
N ALA A 171 0.39 18.30 -15.86
CA ALA A 171 1.05 17.02 -15.68
C ALA A 171 0.42 16.36 -14.45
N SER A 172 -0.79 15.84 -14.61
CA SER A 172 -1.39 14.95 -13.63
C SER A 172 -0.43 13.78 -13.44
N PHE A 173 0.06 13.61 -12.22
CA PHE A 173 0.94 12.50 -11.90
C PHE A 173 0.12 11.21 -11.99
N HIS A 174 0.30 10.45 -13.06
CA HIS A 174 -0.36 9.16 -13.24
C HIS A 174 0.47 8.06 -12.58
N ILE A 175 -0.09 7.45 -11.54
CA ILE A 175 0.47 6.24 -10.94
C ILE A 175 -0.13 5.06 -11.69
N LYS A 176 0.73 4.23 -12.29
CA LYS A 176 0.30 2.97 -12.89
C LYS A 176 -0.22 2.06 -11.77
N ASP A 177 -1.45 1.59 -11.92
CA ASP A 177 -1.96 0.51 -11.07
C ASP A 177 -1.30 -0.80 -11.51
N GLU A 178 -0.39 -1.33 -10.70
CA GLU A 178 0.29 -2.61 -10.95
C GLU A 178 -0.61 -3.83 -10.66
N HIS A 179 -1.76 -3.62 -10.04
CA HIS A 179 -2.72 -4.68 -9.71
C HIS A 179 -3.92 -4.72 -10.66
N ALA A 180 -4.15 -3.67 -11.43
CA ALA A 180 -5.17 -3.64 -12.48
C ALA A 180 -4.79 -4.60 -13.61
N ARG A 181 -5.65 -5.58 -13.87
CA ARG A 181 -5.49 -6.49 -15.02
C ARG A 181 -5.81 -5.76 -16.31
N LEU A 182 -4.99 -6.00 -17.33
CA LEU A 182 -5.17 -5.41 -18.65
C LEU A 182 -6.31 -6.12 -19.41
N PRO A 183 -7.02 -5.45 -20.33
CA PRO A 183 -8.08 -6.08 -21.14
C PRO A 183 -7.60 -7.31 -21.92
N GLU A 184 -6.35 -7.28 -22.39
CA GLU A 184 -5.67 -8.41 -23.05
C GLU A 184 -5.46 -9.59 -22.10
N GLU A 185 -5.16 -9.34 -20.82
CA GLU A 185 -5.04 -10.40 -19.80
C GLU A 185 -6.40 -11.05 -19.50
N TYR A 186 -7.48 -10.27 -19.51
CA TYR A 186 -8.84 -10.80 -19.39
C TYR A 186 -9.16 -11.74 -20.56
N LEU A 187 -8.88 -11.33 -21.80
CA LEU A 187 -9.14 -12.15 -22.99
C LEU A 187 -8.34 -13.45 -22.96
N LEU A 188 -7.04 -13.39 -22.64
CA LEU A 188 -6.18 -14.58 -22.51
C LEU A 188 -6.70 -15.55 -21.44
N GLN A 189 -7.22 -15.03 -20.32
CA GLN A 189 -7.77 -15.85 -19.25
C GLN A 189 -9.10 -16.51 -19.67
N GLU A 190 -9.96 -15.81 -20.41
CA GLU A 190 -11.18 -16.41 -20.96
C GLU A 190 -10.87 -17.52 -21.95
N GLU A 191 -9.92 -17.30 -22.88
CA GLU A 191 -9.48 -18.33 -23.82
C GLU A 191 -8.93 -19.57 -23.08
N LEU A 192 -8.11 -19.35 -22.05
CA LEU A 192 -7.58 -20.40 -21.19
C LEU A 192 -8.70 -21.24 -20.54
N TYR A 193 -9.77 -20.60 -20.06
CA TYR A 193 -10.91 -21.31 -19.47
C TYR A 193 -11.70 -22.12 -20.49
N VAL A 194 -11.92 -21.57 -21.69
CA VAL A 194 -12.61 -22.27 -22.78
C VAL A 194 -11.81 -23.48 -23.24
N GLU A 195 -10.49 -23.35 -23.33
CA GLU A 195 -9.59 -24.45 -23.68
C GLU A 195 -9.58 -25.52 -22.58
N LEU A 196 -9.37 -25.12 -21.32
CA LEU A 196 -9.36 -26.05 -20.18
C LEU A 196 -10.68 -26.83 -20.06
N SER A 197 -11.82 -26.18 -20.33
CA SER A 197 -13.14 -26.84 -20.35
C SER A 197 -13.22 -27.92 -21.43
N ARG A 198 -12.80 -27.61 -22.66
CA ARG A 198 -12.69 -28.60 -23.75
C ARG A 198 -11.77 -29.76 -23.39
N MET A 199 -10.67 -29.50 -22.69
CA MET A 199 -9.74 -30.56 -22.29
C MET A 199 -10.31 -31.47 -21.21
N ILE A 200 -11.06 -30.92 -20.25
CA ILE A 200 -11.77 -31.73 -19.27
C ILE A 200 -12.77 -32.67 -19.97
N GLU A 201 -13.45 -32.23 -21.03
CA GLU A 201 -14.37 -33.06 -21.81
C GLU A 201 -13.69 -34.29 -22.47
N THR A 202 -12.39 -34.20 -22.80
CA THR A 202 -11.62 -35.34 -23.34
C THR A 202 -11.27 -36.41 -22.31
N LEU A 203 -11.34 -36.07 -21.02
CA LEU A 203 -11.11 -37.04 -19.95
C LEU A 203 -12.25 -38.04 -19.88
N ASN A 204 -11.92 -39.26 -19.48
CA ASN A 204 -12.91 -40.31 -19.25
C ASN A 204 -13.82 -39.95 -18.05
N ALA A 205 -15.08 -40.41 -18.05
CA ALA A 205 -16.10 -40.03 -17.07
C ALA A 205 -15.67 -40.17 -15.59
N LYS A 206 -14.86 -41.20 -15.27
CA LYS A 206 -14.31 -41.39 -13.91
C LYS A 206 -13.28 -40.33 -13.52
N GLU A 207 -12.47 -39.87 -14.49
CA GLU A 207 -11.46 -38.82 -14.30
C GLU A 207 -12.15 -37.46 -14.12
N GLN A 208 -13.16 -37.15 -14.94
CA GLN A 208 -13.99 -35.93 -14.80
C GLN A 208 -14.70 -35.86 -13.45
N LEU A 209 -15.32 -36.96 -13.02
CA LEU A 209 -16.05 -37.03 -11.76
C LEU A 209 -15.14 -36.77 -10.55
N VAL A 210 -13.93 -37.34 -10.55
CA VAL A 210 -12.95 -37.09 -9.48
C VAL A 210 -12.55 -35.62 -9.43
N LEU A 211 -12.33 -34.96 -10.58
CA LEU A 211 -11.98 -33.54 -10.61
C LEU A 211 -13.15 -32.65 -10.16
N GLN A 212 -14.38 -32.97 -10.56
CA GLN A 212 -15.57 -32.24 -10.13
C GLN A 212 -15.76 -32.34 -8.61
N LEU A 213 -15.71 -33.54 -8.04
CA LEU A 213 -15.88 -33.73 -6.60
C LEU A 213 -14.78 -33.04 -5.79
N PHE A 214 -13.56 -32.95 -6.33
CA PHE A 214 -12.42 -32.34 -5.64
C PHE A 214 -12.39 -30.80 -5.75
N TYR A 215 -12.61 -30.23 -6.95
CA TYR A 215 -12.44 -28.80 -7.20
C TYR A 215 -13.74 -27.99 -7.14
N LYS A 216 -14.90 -28.62 -7.36
CA LYS A 216 -16.21 -27.94 -7.31
C LYS A 216 -16.93 -28.21 -6.00
N GLU A 217 -16.97 -29.47 -5.58
CA GLU A 217 -17.65 -29.88 -4.34
C GLU A 217 -16.71 -29.90 -3.12
N GLU A 218 -15.44 -29.53 -3.31
CA GLU A 218 -14.39 -29.40 -2.27
C GLU A 218 -14.21 -30.65 -1.37
N LEU A 219 -14.53 -31.85 -1.87
CA LEU A 219 -14.40 -33.09 -1.12
C LEU A 219 -12.95 -33.57 -1.02
N THR A 220 -12.62 -34.17 0.12
CA THR A 220 -11.32 -34.82 0.35
C THR A 220 -11.20 -36.12 -0.44
N LEU A 221 -9.97 -36.55 -0.76
CA LEU A 221 -9.73 -37.83 -1.47
C LEU A 221 -10.30 -39.05 -0.71
N THR A 222 -10.43 -38.94 0.61
CA THR A 222 -11.10 -39.92 1.49
C THR A 222 -12.59 -39.98 1.27
N GLU A 223 -13.27 -38.84 1.23
CA GLU A 223 -14.71 -38.75 0.99
C GLU A 223 -15.05 -39.17 -0.44
N ILE A 224 -14.25 -38.74 -1.42
CA ILE A 224 -14.40 -39.17 -2.82
C ILE A 224 -14.24 -40.69 -2.94
N GLY A 225 -13.30 -41.29 -2.19
CA GLY A 225 -13.14 -42.74 -2.13
C GLY A 225 -14.39 -43.47 -1.62
N GLN A 226 -15.04 -42.90 -0.60
CA GLN A 226 -16.31 -43.43 -0.07
C GLN A 226 -17.44 -43.31 -1.09
N VAL A 227 -17.58 -42.15 -1.74
CA VAL A 227 -18.61 -41.89 -2.76
C VAL A 227 -18.45 -42.81 -3.98
N MET A 228 -17.21 -43.04 -4.41
CA MET A 228 -16.92 -43.84 -5.61
C MET A 228 -16.69 -45.34 -5.33
N GLY A 229 -16.70 -45.76 -4.06
CA GLY A 229 -16.42 -47.15 -3.67
C GLY A 229 -14.98 -47.59 -3.99
N LEU A 230 -14.02 -46.67 -3.93
CA LEU A 230 -12.60 -46.90 -4.27
C LEU A 230 -11.69 -46.53 -3.09
N SER A 231 -10.50 -47.13 -3.04
CA SER A 231 -9.50 -46.73 -2.04
C SER A 231 -8.98 -45.31 -2.28
N THR A 232 -8.58 -44.64 -1.20
CA THR A 232 -7.94 -43.30 -1.23
C THR A 232 -6.75 -43.25 -2.19
N SER A 233 -5.90 -44.28 -2.15
CA SER A 233 -4.75 -44.42 -3.05
C SER A 233 -5.19 -44.47 -4.52
N ARG A 234 -6.29 -45.17 -4.82
CA ARG A 234 -6.82 -45.25 -6.19
C ARG A 234 -7.37 -43.91 -6.67
N ILE A 235 -8.07 -43.16 -5.83
CA ILE A 235 -8.54 -41.80 -6.15
C ILE A 235 -7.36 -40.85 -6.36
N SER A 236 -6.35 -40.89 -5.51
CA SER A 236 -5.12 -40.09 -5.65
C SER A 236 -4.39 -40.36 -6.99
N GLN A 237 -4.32 -41.63 -7.41
CA GLN A 237 -3.77 -42.00 -8.73
C GLN A 237 -4.60 -41.44 -9.89
N ILE A 238 -5.93 -41.53 -9.80
CA ILE A 238 -6.84 -41.02 -10.84
C ILE A 238 -6.67 -39.50 -10.95
N HIS A 239 -6.73 -38.77 -9.83
CA HIS A 239 -6.52 -37.33 -9.77
C HIS A 239 -5.16 -36.92 -10.37
N SER A 240 -4.06 -37.55 -9.91
CA SER A 240 -2.72 -37.25 -10.40
C SER A 240 -2.57 -37.48 -11.91
N ARG A 241 -3.16 -38.56 -12.42
CA ARG A 241 -3.17 -38.88 -13.86
C ARG A 241 -4.00 -37.90 -14.67
N SER A 242 -5.15 -37.46 -14.15
CA SER A 242 -5.98 -36.44 -14.78
C SER A 242 -5.25 -35.10 -14.90
N ILE A 243 -4.60 -34.65 -13.82
CA ILE A 243 -3.78 -33.42 -13.84
C ILE A 243 -2.60 -33.54 -14.81
N TYR A 244 -1.95 -34.71 -14.87
CA TYR A 244 -0.86 -34.96 -15.81
C TYR A 244 -1.32 -34.86 -17.28
N LYS A 245 -2.47 -35.46 -17.61
CA LYS A 245 -3.06 -35.36 -18.96
C LYS A 245 -3.40 -33.91 -19.32
N LEU A 246 -4.07 -33.19 -18.42
CA LEU A 246 -4.43 -31.79 -18.64
C LEU A 246 -3.17 -30.92 -18.86
N ARG A 247 -2.13 -31.12 -18.05
CA ARG A 247 -0.86 -30.38 -18.19
C ARG A 247 -0.16 -30.64 -19.53
N ASN A 248 -0.08 -31.90 -19.97
CA ASN A 248 0.60 -32.24 -21.22
C ASN A 248 -0.09 -31.62 -22.44
N VAL A 249 -1.42 -31.59 -22.43
CA VAL A 249 -2.17 -30.99 -23.54
C VAL A 249 -2.01 -29.46 -23.53
N MET A 250 -2.08 -28.81 -22.36
CA MET A 250 -1.85 -27.36 -22.23
C MET A 250 -0.42 -26.92 -22.59
N GLN A 251 0.59 -27.79 -22.40
CA GLN A 251 1.96 -27.51 -22.83
C GLN A 251 2.17 -27.71 -24.33
N GLY A 252 1.39 -28.58 -24.97
CA GLY A 252 1.42 -28.76 -26.43
C GLY A 252 0.90 -27.55 -27.20
N VAL A 253 -0.07 -26.81 -26.64
CA VAL A 253 -0.68 -25.63 -27.28
C VAL A 253 0.18 -24.36 -27.17
N LYS A 254 1.15 -24.30 -26.24
CA LYS A 254 2.09 -23.17 -26.14
C LYS A 254 3.16 -23.12 -27.25
N HIS A 255 3.17 -24.08 -28.18
CA HIS A 255 4.20 -24.23 -29.22
C HIS A 255 3.69 -24.12 -30.67
N GLU A 256 2.43 -23.75 -30.88
CA GLU A 256 1.91 -23.27 -32.17
C GLU A 256 1.56 -21.78 -32.08
#